data_AF-A0A7H4P3I6-F1
#
_entry.id   AF-A0A7H4P3I6-F1
#
_cell.length_a   1.000
_cell.length_b   1.000
_cell.length_c   1.000
_cell.angle_alpha   90.00
_cell.angle_beta   90.00
_cell.angle_gamma   90.00
#
_symmetry.space_group_name_H-M   'P 1'
#
loop_
_entity.id
_entity.type
_entity.pdbx_description
1 polymer ?
#
loop_
_entity_poly.entity_id
_entity_poly.type
_entity_poly.pdbx_seq_one_letter_code
_entity_poly.pdbx_strand_id
1 'polypeptide(L)' 'MLIAGNNPILLGSLNQLQQRQIAIPGDMALIAYDEFDWAPLLNPPLTVLNENSEEIGRQAAEMLIRLINQEGKAK' A
#
# COMPACT_ATOMS: atom_id res chain seq x y z
N MET A 1 -7.31 -14.42 9.43
CA MET A 1 -6.55 -13.60 8.48
C MET A 1 -7.12 -12.19 8.49
N LEU A 2 -6.28 -11.17 8.65
CA LEU A 2 -6.64 -9.76 8.65
C LEU A 2 -6.00 -9.08 7.42
N ILE A 3 -6.75 -8.21 6.74
CA ILE A 3 -6.24 -7.37 5.66
C ILE A 3 -6.34 -5.91 6.09
N ALA A 4 -5.21 -5.23 6.19
CA ALA A 4 -5.13 -3.81 6.47
C ALA A 4 -5.09 -3.02 5.16
N GLY A 5 -6.19 -2.35 4.82
CA GLY A 5 -6.35 -1.65 3.54
C GLY A 5 -5.62 -0.30 3.43
N ASN A 6 -4.97 0.17 4.49
CA ASN A 6 -4.14 1.38 4.51
C ASN A 6 -3.24 1.40 5.75
N ASN A 7 -2.35 2.41 5.80
CA ASN A 7 -1.30 2.53 6.81
C ASN A 7 -1.87 2.74 8.23
N PRO A 8 -2.88 3.59 8.46
CA PRO A 8 -3.48 3.73 9.78
C PRO A 8 -4.07 2.43 10.32
N ILE A 9 -4.78 1.66 9.49
CA ILE A 9 -5.35 0.36 9.89
C ILE A 9 -4.23 -0.63 10.18
N LEU A 10 -3.16 -0.65 9.37
CA LEU A 10 -2.00 -1.52 9.58
C LEU A 10 -1.33 -1.25 10.93
N LEU A 11 -1.00 0.01 11.22
CA LEU A 11 -0.32 0.39 12.46
C LEU A 11 -1.18 0.09 13.69
N GLY A 12 -2.47 0.41 13.63
CA GLY A 12 -3.42 0.07 14.68
C GLY A 12 -3.54 -1.45 14.89
N SER A 13 -3.56 -2.21 13.80
CA SER A 13 -3.63 -3.68 13.84
C SER A 13 -2.38 -4.28 14.46
N LEU A 14 -1.18 -3.87 14.02
CA LEU A 14 0.09 -4.33 14.59
C LEU A 14 0.17 -4.04 16.09
N ASN A 15 -0.17 -2.81 16.50
CA ASN A 15 -0.19 -2.41 17.91
C ASN A 15 -1.17 -3.26 18.74
N GLN A 16 -2.39 -3.48 18.25
CA GLN A 16 -3.38 -4.27 18.98
C GLN A 16 -3.04 -5.76 19.03
N LEU A 17 -2.51 -6.35 17.95
CA LEU A 17 -2.07 -7.75 17.93
C LEU A 17 -0.90 -7.96 18.89
N GLN A 18 0.04 -7.03 18.94
CA GLN A 18 1.15 -7.03 19.89
C GLN A 18 0.66 -6.94 21.34
N GLN A 19 -0.22 -5.99 21.66
CA GLN A 19 -0.77 -5.82 23.01
C GLN A 19 -1.51 -7.06 23.50
N ARG A 20 -2.17 -7.78 22.58
CA ARG A 20 -2.91 -9.02 22.86
C ARG A 20 -2.04 -10.28 22.79
N GLN A 21 -0.75 -10.14 22.50
CA GLN A 21 0.21 -11.24 22.35
C GLN A 21 -0.24 -12.29 21.30
N ILE A 22 -0.90 -11.84 20.24
CA ILE A 22 -1.32 -12.69 19.12
C ILE A 22 -0.14 -12.85 18.16
N ALA A 23 0.30 -14.07 17.91
CA ALA A 23 1.43 -14.34 17.03
C ALA A 23 1.04 -14.15 15.55
N ILE A 24 1.89 -13.42 14.82
CA ILE A 24 1.82 -13.29 13.36
C ILE A 24 2.98 -14.12 12.77
N PRO A 25 2.76 -14.97 11.75
CA PRO A 25 1.48 -15.34 11.15
C PRO A 25 0.74 -16.47 11.89
N GLY A 26 1.31 -17.02 12.98
CA GLY A 26 0.86 -18.28 13.60
C GLY A 26 -0.60 -18.30 14.05
N ASP A 27 -1.00 -17.33 14.88
CA ASP A 27 -2.38 -17.22 15.39
C ASP A 27 -3.25 -16.40 14.44
N MET A 28 -2.66 -15.36 13.83
CA MET A 28 -3.34 -14.51 12.86
C MET A 28 -2.39 -14.03 11.76
N ALA A 29 -2.65 -14.45 10.53
CA ALA A 29 -2.02 -13.86 9.36
C ALA A 29 -2.48 -12.41 9.15
N LEU A 30 -1.54 -11.54 8.78
CA LEU A 30 -1.74 -10.12 8.47
C LEU A 30 -1.18 -9.81 7.08
N ILE A 31 -2.00 -9.18 6.24
CA ILE A 31 -1.61 -8.64 4.94
C ILE A 31 -1.85 -7.12 4.96
N ALA A 32 -0.93 -6.34 4.41
CA ALA A 32 -1.11 -4.91 4.24
C ALA A 32 -1.25 -4.52 2.76
N TYR A 33 -1.92 -3.41 2.54
CA TYR A 33 -1.96 -2.67 1.27
C TYR A 33 -0.89 -1.55 1.33
N ASP A 34 -0.35 -1.13 0.17
CA ASP A 34 0.75 -0.16 -0.03
C ASP A 34 2.15 -0.83 -0.17
N GLU A 35 3.16 -0.04 -0.50
CA GLU A 35 4.55 -0.43 -0.59
C GLU A 35 5.37 0.20 0.54
N PHE A 36 6.04 -0.65 1.34
CA PHE A 36 6.91 -0.17 2.40
C PHE A 36 8.31 -0.75 2.24
N ASP A 37 9.30 0.12 2.02
CA ASP A 37 10.72 -0.28 2.03
C ASP A 37 11.13 -0.95 3.35
N TRP A 38 10.44 -0.63 4.44
CA TRP A 38 10.67 -1.21 5.75
C TRP A 38 9.94 -2.52 6.01
N ALA A 39 8.96 -2.94 5.20
CA ALA A 39 8.19 -4.17 5.42
C ALA A 39 9.07 -5.44 5.54
N PRO A 40 10.15 -5.60 4.74
CA PRO A 40 11.08 -6.73 4.87
C PRO A 40 11.93 -6.69 6.14
N LEU A 41 12.04 -5.53 6.79
CA LEU A 41 12.86 -5.35 8.00
C LEU A 41 12.13 -5.79 9.28
N LEU A 42 10.82 -6.04 9.19
CA LEU A 42 10.06 -6.60 10.31
C LEU A 42 10.38 -8.08 10.51
N ASN A 43 10.20 -8.55 11.74
CA ASN A 43 10.33 -9.95 12.08
C ASN A 43 9.02 -10.47 12.72
N PRO A 44 8.21 -11.25 12.00
CA PRO A 44 8.41 -11.70 10.61
C PRO A 44 8.23 -10.56 9.58
N PRO A 45 8.79 -10.71 8.36
CA PRO A 45 8.55 -9.77 7.26
C PRO A 45 7.06 -9.62 6.96
N LEU A 46 6.62 -8.40 6.69
CA LEU A 46 5.21 -8.12 6.39
C LEU A 46 4.90 -8.45 4.93
N THR A 47 3.82 -9.20 4.71
CA THR A 47 3.26 -9.41 3.37
C THR A 47 2.48 -8.17 2.95
N VAL A 48 2.87 -7.57 1.84
CA VAL A 48 2.28 -6.34 1.30
C VAL A 48 1.75 -6.55 -0.12
N LEU A 49 0.64 -5.90 -0.44
CA LEU A 49 0.13 -5.80 -1.80
C LEU A 49 0.66 -4.52 -2.44
N ASN A 50 1.45 -4.69 -3.49
CA ASN A 50 1.92 -3.61 -4.35
C ASN A 50 0.80 -3.25 -5.35
N GLU A 51 0.29 -2.01 -5.26
CA GLU A 51 -0.72 -1.47 -6.17
C GLU A 51 -0.15 -0.90 -7.48
N ASN A 52 1.18 -0.86 -7.63
CA ASN A 52 1.94 -0.25 -8.71
C ASN A 52 1.71 1.26 -8.81
N SER A 53 1.89 1.96 -7.67
CA SER A 53 1.64 3.40 -7.55
C SER A 53 2.45 4.24 -8.56
N GLU A 54 3.69 3.85 -8.87
CA GLU A 54 4.52 4.52 -9.88
C GLU A 54 3.87 4.48 -11.27
N GLU A 55 3.40 3.31 -11.70
CA GLU A 55 2.76 3.12 -13.00
C GLU A 55 1.45 3.90 -13.09
N ILE A 56 0.64 3.90 -12.02
CA ILE A 56 -0.57 4.71 -11.93
C ILE A 56 -0.24 6.20 -12.11
N GLY A 57 0.79 6.69 -11.41
CA GLY A 57 1.25 8.07 -11.52
C GLY A 57 1.74 8.42 -12.93
N ARG A 58 2.50 7.52 -13.56
CA ARG A 58 2.97 7.68 -14.95
C ARG A 58 1.81 7.82 -15.92
N GLN A 59 0.83 6.91 -15.84
CA GLN A 59 -0.35 6.94 -16.71
C GLN A 59 -1.17 8.22 -16.52
N ALA A 60 -1.33 8.66 -15.27
CA ALA A 60 -2.01 9.91 -14.96
C ALA A 60 -1.29 11.13 -15.57
N ALA A 61 0.04 11.20 -15.45
CA ALA A 61 0.85 12.27 -16.04
C ALA A 61 0.79 12.27 -17.58
N GLU A 62 0.87 11.09 -18.21
CA GLU A 62 0.72 10.97 -19.67
C GLU A 62 -0.65 11.43 -20.14
N MET A 63 -1.71 11.05 -19.42
CA MET A 63 -3.07 11.49 -19.71
C MET A 63 -3.19 13.02 -19.61
N LEU A 64 -2.63 13.62 -18.56
CA LEU A 64 -2.63 15.07 -18.37
C LEU A 64 -1.88 15.80 -19.50
N ILE A 65 -0.70 15.31 -19.90
CA ILE A 65 0.08 15.88 -21.02
C ILE A 65 -0.73 15.81 -22.33
N ARG A 66 -1.44 14.70 -22.59
CA ARG A 66 -2.30 14.57 -23.77
C ARG A 66 -3.44 15.60 -23.75
N LEU A 67 -4.08 15.80 -22.60
CA LEU A 67 -5.17 16.77 -22.45
C LEU A 67 -4.68 18.21 -22.68
N ILE A 68 -3.56 18.61 -22.06
CA ILE A 68 -2.96 19.95 -22.25
C ILE A 68 -2.63 20.19 -23.73
N ASN A 69 -2.06 19.20 -24.41
CA ASN A 69 -1.71 19.31 -25.83
C ASN A 69 -2.93 19.29 -26.76
N GLN A 70 -4.07 18.75 -26.32
CA GLN A 70 -5.34 18.79 -27.06
C GLN A 70 -6.08 20.12 -26.85
N GLU A 71 -6.07 20.67 -25.63
CA GLU A 71 -6.59 22.02 -25.34
C GLU A 71 -5.81 23.10 -26.12
N GLY A 72 -4.49 22.98 -26.25
CA GLY A 72 -3.67 23.86 -27.08
C GLY A 72 -3.92 23.77 -28.60
N LYS A 73 -4.73 22.80 -29.06
CA LYS A 73 -5.14 22.62 -30.46
C LYS A 73 -6.63 22.91 -30.70
N ALA A 74 -7.41 23.07 -29.64
CA ALA A 74 -8.82 23.45 -29.72
C ALA A 74 -8.93 24.99 -29.78
N LYS A 75 -8.77 25.51 -31.00
CA LYS A 75 -9.25 26.80 -31.55
C LYS A 75 -9.16 28.07 -30.69
#